data_AF-H2PK86-F1
#
_entry.id   AF-H2PK86-F1
#
_cell.length_a   1.000
_cell.length_b   1.000
_cell.length_c   1.000
_cell.angle_alpha   90.00
_cell.angle_beta   90.00
_cell.angle_gamma   90.00
#
_symmetry.space_group_name_H-M   'P 1'
#
loop_
_entity.id
_entity.type
_entity.pdbx_description
1 polymer ?
#
loop_
_entity_poly.entity_id
_entity_poly.type
_entity_poly.pdbx_seq_one_letter_code
_entity_poly.pdbx_strand_id
1 'polypeptide(L)'
;MALLRALVCCLLTAWHCRSGLGLPVAPAGGRNPPPAIGQFWHVTDLHLDPTYHITDDHTKVCASSKGANASNPGPFGDVLCDSPYQLILSAFDFIKNSGQEASFMIWTGDSPPHVPVPELSTDTVINVITNMTTTIQSLFPNLQVFPALGNHDYWPQDQLPVVTSKVYNAVANLWKPWLDEEAISTLRKGGFYSQKVTTNPNLRIISLNTNLYYSPNIMTLNKTDPANQFEWLESTLNSSQQNKEKVYIIAHVPVGYLPSSQNITAMREYYNEKLIDIFRKYSDVIAGQFYGHTHRDSIMVLSDKKGRPVNSLFVAPAVTPVKNVLEKQTNNPGIRLFQYDPRDYKLLDMLQYYLNLTEANLKGESIWKLEYILTQTYDIEDLQPESLYGLAKQFAILDSKQFIKYYNYFFVSYDSSVICDKTCKAFQICAIMNLDNISYVDCLKQLYIKHNY
;
A
#
# COMPACT_ATOMS: atom_id res chain seq x y z
N MET A 1 29.15 -9.09 90.73
CA MET A 1 30.53 -8.65 90.97
C MET A 1 30.72 -7.26 90.36
N ALA A 2 30.86 -6.28 91.24
CA ALA A 2 31.59 -5.01 91.05
C ALA A 2 32.91 -5.20 90.28
N LEU A 3 33.54 -4.27 89.56
CA LEU A 3 33.37 -2.82 89.36
C LEU A 3 34.22 -2.40 88.13
N LEU A 4 33.71 -1.46 87.33
CA LEU A 4 34.36 -0.27 86.74
C LEU A 4 35.65 -0.34 85.88
N ARG A 5 35.55 0.31 84.71
CA ARG A 5 36.32 1.51 84.23
C ARG A 5 35.80 1.85 82.82
N ALA A 6 35.55 3.08 82.35
CA ALA A 6 35.58 4.44 82.86
C ALA A 6 34.71 5.30 81.90
N LEU A 7 34.14 6.41 82.40
CA LEU A 7 33.36 7.40 81.64
C LEU A 7 34.23 8.25 80.68
N VAL A 8 33.63 8.83 79.63
CA VAL A 8 33.42 10.30 79.44
C VAL A 8 32.97 10.65 78.01
N CYS A 9 31.80 11.32 77.96
CA CYS A 9 31.24 12.37 77.09
C CYS A 9 31.76 12.78 75.69
N CYS A 10 30.73 13.07 74.87
CA CYS A 10 30.49 14.25 74.00
C CYS A 10 31.14 14.38 72.60
N LEU A 11 30.23 14.36 71.61
CA LEU A 11 30.09 15.22 70.42
C LEU A 11 31.26 16.15 70.06
N LEU A 12 31.75 16.04 68.82
CA LEU A 12 32.04 17.17 67.93
C LEU A 12 32.15 16.71 66.47
N THR A 13 31.69 17.59 65.60
CA THR A 13 31.54 17.54 64.14
C THR A 13 32.84 17.44 63.36
N ALA A 14 32.84 16.70 62.24
CA ALA A 14 33.74 16.97 61.12
C ALA A 14 33.06 16.63 59.78
N TRP A 15 32.79 17.67 58.99
CA TRP A 15 32.54 17.62 57.56
C TRP A 15 33.64 16.85 56.83
N HIS A 16 33.29 15.97 55.90
CA HIS A 16 34.06 15.75 54.67
C HIS A 16 33.08 15.48 53.52
N CYS A 17 33.11 16.38 52.53
CA CYS A 17 32.44 16.28 51.25
C CYS A 17 32.88 15.03 50.49
N ARG A 18 31.92 14.24 49.99
CA ARG A 18 32.04 13.59 48.69
C ARG A 18 30.74 13.76 47.91
N SER A 19 30.94 14.32 46.73
CA SER A 19 30.00 14.67 45.67
C SER A 19 29.34 13.43 45.08
N GLY A 20 28.07 13.22 45.41
CA GLY A 20 27.13 12.48 44.57
C GLY A 20 26.34 13.49 43.74
N LEU A 21 26.48 13.46 42.43
CA LEU A 21 25.66 14.22 41.49
C LEU A 21 24.20 13.76 41.60
N GLY A 22 23.43 14.47 42.41
CA GLY A 22 21.97 14.39 42.39
C GLY A 22 21.47 15.04 41.11
N LEU A 23 20.79 14.25 40.27
CA LEU A 23 20.01 14.77 39.16
C LEU A 23 18.84 15.59 39.72
N PRO A 24 18.57 16.80 39.21
CA PRO A 24 17.48 17.63 39.71
C PRO A 24 16.14 16.98 39.37
N VAL A 25 15.28 16.83 40.38
CA VAL A 25 13.86 16.52 40.21
C VAL A 25 13.24 17.68 39.45
N ALA A 26 12.91 17.45 38.18
CA ALA A 26 12.12 18.38 37.38
C ALA A 26 10.69 18.48 37.97
N PRO A 27 10.03 19.64 37.88
CA PRO A 27 8.67 19.78 38.35
C PRO A 27 7.75 18.86 37.54
N ALA A 28 6.77 18.25 38.21
CA ALA A 28 5.67 17.53 37.60
C ALA A 28 4.84 18.47 36.71
N GLY A 29 5.30 18.68 35.47
CA GLY A 29 4.50 19.29 34.41
C GLY A 29 3.63 18.20 33.81
N GLY A 30 2.32 18.34 33.95
CA GLY A 30 1.33 17.49 33.29
C GLY A 30 1.55 17.48 31.78
N ARG A 31 2.30 16.50 31.29
CA ARG A 31 2.26 16.10 29.90
C ARG A 31 1.23 14.99 29.84
N ASN A 32 0.06 15.31 29.29
CA ASN A 32 -0.77 14.27 28.71
C ASN A 32 0.14 13.38 27.86
N PRO A 33 0.00 12.04 27.91
CA PRO A 33 0.75 11.17 27.01
C PRO A 33 0.58 11.69 25.57
N PRO A 34 1.60 11.57 24.71
CA PRO A 34 1.44 11.87 23.30
C PRO A 34 0.15 11.22 22.80
N PRO A 35 -0.66 11.90 21.95
CA PRO A 35 -1.84 11.27 21.39
C PRO A 35 -1.46 9.91 20.81
N ALA A 36 -2.27 8.88 21.08
CA ALA A 36 -2.04 7.56 20.52
C ALA A 36 -1.93 7.65 19.00
N ILE A 37 -0.94 6.99 18.39
CA ILE A 37 -0.78 6.97 16.93
C ILE A 37 -1.72 5.89 16.39
N GLY A 38 -2.58 6.27 15.44
CA GLY A 38 -3.41 5.30 14.74
C GLY A 38 -2.55 4.53 13.73
N GLN A 39 -2.81 3.23 13.55
CA GLN A 39 -2.13 2.44 12.52
C GLN A 39 -3.12 1.64 11.68
N PHE A 40 -2.77 1.37 10.43
CA PHE A 40 -3.51 0.45 9.57
C PHE A 40 -2.60 -0.27 8.57
N TRP A 41 -2.91 -1.55 8.31
CA TRP A 41 -2.20 -2.34 7.32
C TRP A 41 -2.73 -2.09 5.92
N HIS A 42 -1.84 -2.15 4.92
CA HIS A 42 -2.19 -2.22 3.50
C HIS A 42 -1.55 -3.45 2.89
N VAL A 43 -2.40 -4.36 2.42
CA VAL A 43 -2.02 -5.55 1.66
C VAL A 43 -2.67 -5.50 0.27
N THR A 44 -1.99 -6.01 -0.75
CA THR A 44 -2.49 -5.96 -2.12
C THR A 44 -1.87 -7.08 -2.96
N ASP A 45 -2.52 -7.43 -4.07
CA ASP A 45 -1.95 -8.26 -5.13
C ASP A 45 -1.39 -9.57 -4.55
N LEU A 46 -2.28 -10.32 -3.90
CA LEU A 46 -1.93 -11.60 -3.25
C LEU A 46 -1.64 -12.66 -4.30
N HIS A 47 -2.43 -12.69 -5.38
CA HIS A 47 -2.37 -13.64 -6.49
C HIS A 47 -2.03 -15.06 -6.02
N LEU A 48 -2.98 -15.72 -5.36
CA LEU A 48 -2.84 -17.12 -4.99
C LEU A 48 -2.77 -17.96 -6.27
N ASP A 49 -1.70 -18.75 -6.44
CA ASP A 49 -1.66 -19.88 -7.36
C ASP A 49 -1.98 -21.18 -6.60
N PRO A 50 -3.21 -21.73 -6.74
CA PRO A 50 -3.58 -22.97 -6.06
C PRO A 50 -2.85 -24.20 -6.61
N THR A 51 -2.18 -24.08 -7.77
CA THR A 51 -1.45 -25.18 -8.41
C THR A 51 -0.01 -25.29 -7.93
N TYR A 52 0.49 -24.31 -7.18
CA TYR A 52 1.89 -24.28 -6.77
C TYR A 52 2.28 -25.54 -5.98
N HIS A 53 3.25 -26.30 -6.50
CA HIS A 53 3.87 -27.41 -5.81
C HIS A 53 5.30 -27.64 -6.32
N ILE A 54 6.20 -28.09 -5.44
CA ILE A 54 7.59 -28.39 -5.81
C ILE A 54 7.64 -29.76 -6.51
N THR A 55 8.23 -29.80 -7.69
CA THR A 55 8.37 -31.01 -8.53
C THR A 55 9.61 -30.89 -9.41
N ASP A 56 10.17 -32.02 -9.85
CA ASP A 56 11.37 -32.07 -10.70
C ASP A 56 11.14 -31.41 -12.08
N ASP A 57 9.91 -31.50 -12.59
CA ASP A 57 9.52 -30.82 -13.83
C ASP A 57 9.13 -29.37 -13.53
N HIS A 58 10.12 -28.47 -13.61
CA HIS A 58 9.94 -27.05 -13.28
C HIS A 58 8.88 -26.34 -14.15
N THR A 59 8.46 -26.91 -15.29
CA THR A 59 7.32 -26.38 -16.09
C THR A 59 5.96 -26.62 -15.45
N LYS A 60 5.88 -27.52 -14.47
CA LYS A 60 4.66 -27.93 -13.77
C LYS A 60 4.58 -27.44 -12.32
N VAL A 61 5.56 -26.66 -11.88
CA VAL A 61 5.59 -26.13 -10.51
C VAL A 61 4.38 -25.24 -10.25
N CYS A 62 4.01 -24.41 -11.22
CA CYS A 62 2.91 -23.46 -11.09
C CYS A 62 2.30 -23.18 -12.47
N ALA A 63 0.97 -23.06 -12.55
CA ALA A 63 0.27 -22.73 -13.79
C ALA A 63 0.56 -21.27 -14.22
N SER A 64 0.79 -20.38 -13.26
CA SER A 64 1.13 -18.97 -13.49
C SER A 64 2.41 -18.74 -14.30
N SER A 65 3.34 -19.71 -14.33
CA SER A 65 4.51 -19.63 -15.23
C SER A 65 4.18 -19.87 -16.70
N LYS A 66 2.95 -20.32 -16.99
CA LYS A 66 2.44 -20.60 -18.35
C LYS A 66 3.33 -21.60 -19.11
N GLY A 67 3.86 -22.60 -18.40
CA GLY A 67 4.73 -23.64 -18.94
C GLY A 67 6.21 -23.25 -19.04
N ALA A 68 6.60 -22.05 -18.60
CA ALA A 68 8.01 -21.73 -18.39
C ALA A 68 8.56 -22.53 -17.20
N ASN A 69 9.85 -22.91 -17.27
CA ASN A 69 10.53 -23.48 -16.11
C ASN A 69 10.58 -22.45 -14.99
N ALA A 70 9.98 -22.75 -13.83
CA ALA A 70 10.22 -22.01 -12.60
C ALA A 70 11.73 -21.92 -12.34
N SER A 71 12.19 -20.74 -11.90
CA SER A 71 13.62 -20.40 -11.92
C SER A 71 14.40 -21.17 -10.86
N ASN A 72 13.97 -21.09 -9.60
CA ASN A 72 14.54 -21.77 -8.44
C ASN A 72 13.45 -21.91 -7.37
N PRO A 73 12.44 -22.77 -7.62
CA PRO A 73 11.25 -22.84 -6.79
C PRO A 73 11.55 -23.33 -5.38
N GLY A 74 10.92 -22.71 -4.39
CA GLY A 74 11.03 -23.10 -2.98
C GLY A 74 9.69 -22.98 -2.25
N PRO A 75 9.65 -23.28 -0.95
CA PRO A 75 8.39 -23.37 -0.21
C PRO A 75 7.58 -22.07 -0.15
N PHE A 76 8.23 -20.91 -0.37
CA PHE A 76 7.58 -19.60 -0.35
C PHE A 76 7.37 -18.99 -1.75
N GLY A 77 7.66 -19.73 -2.82
CA GLY A 77 7.36 -19.30 -4.19
C GLY A 77 8.56 -19.33 -5.12
N ASP A 78 8.38 -18.74 -6.29
CA ASP A 78 9.39 -18.54 -7.33
C ASP A 78 9.10 -17.23 -8.04
N VAL A 79 10.11 -16.57 -8.59
CA VAL A 79 9.93 -15.30 -9.32
C VAL A 79 9.13 -15.46 -10.62
N LEU A 80 8.98 -16.68 -11.17
CA LEU A 80 8.13 -16.95 -12.34
C LEU A 80 6.76 -17.52 -11.97
N CYS A 81 6.45 -17.59 -10.67
CA CYS A 81 5.18 -18.07 -10.16
C CYS A 81 4.47 -16.98 -9.37
N ASP A 82 3.14 -17.06 -9.41
CA ASP A 82 2.30 -16.42 -8.42
C ASP A 82 2.42 -17.10 -7.04
N SER A 83 1.84 -16.46 -6.03
CA SER A 83 2.05 -16.82 -4.63
C SER A 83 1.53 -18.23 -4.30
N PRO A 84 2.34 -19.13 -3.73
CA PRO A 84 1.80 -20.27 -3.01
C PRO A 84 1.00 -19.81 -1.80
N TYR A 85 0.02 -20.61 -1.37
CA TYR A 85 -0.75 -20.33 -0.15
C TYR A 85 0.15 -20.11 1.08
N GLN A 86 1.26 -20.83 1.17
CA GLN A 86 2.24 -20.70 2.26
C GLN A 86 2.86 -19.30 2.34
N LEU A 87 3.12 -18.64 1.20
CA LEU A 87 3.64 -17.27 1.17
C LEU A 87 2.62 -16.29 1.75
N ILE A 88 1.38 -16.36 1.25
CA ILE A 88 0.28 -15.50 1.71
C ILE A 88 0.02 -15.71 3.20
N LEU A 89 -0.01 -16.96 3.65
CA LEU A 89 -0.19 -17.28 5.07
C LEU A 89 0.95 -16.72 5.92
N SER A 90 2.20 -16.79 5.45
CA SER A 90 3.34 -16.21 6.16
C SER A 90 3.25 -14.69 6.32
N ALA A 91 2.71 -13.98 5.30
CA ALA A 91 2.51 -12.54 5.36
C ALA A 91 1.48 -12.17 6.45
N PHE A 92 0.35 -12.87 6.48
CA PHE A 92 -0.67 -12.63 7.50
C PHE A 92 -0.25 -13.10 8.90
N ASP A 93 0.50 -14.20 9.01
CA ASP A 93 1.05 -14.63 10.29
C ASP A 93 2.05 -13.60 10.83
N PHE A 94 2.90 -13.04 9.97
CA PHE A 94 3.77 -11.93 10.36
C PHE A 94 2.96 -10.70 10.82
N ILE A 95 1.92 -10.28 10.09
CA ILE A 95 1.05 -9.18 10.52
C ILE A 95 0.51 -9.43 11.93
N LYS A 96 -0.02 -10.63 12.17
CA LYS A 96 -0.60 -11.03 13.46
C LYS A 96 0.44 -11.04 14.59
N ASN A 97 1.66 -11.47 14.31
CA ASN A 97 2.72 -11.64 15.30
C ASN A 97 3.71 -10.47 15.37
N SER A 98 3.49 -9.41 14.58
CA SER A 98 4.37 -8.23 14.48
C SER A 98 4.48 -7.40 15.76
N GLY A 99 3.54 -7.56 16.68
CA GLY A 99 3.40 -6.69 17.87
C GLY A 99 2.87 -5.29 17.56
N GLN A 100 2.44 -5.02 16.32
CA GLN A 100 1.83 -3.75 15.91
C GLN A 100 0.32 -3.76 16.15
N GLU A 101 -0.22 -2.65 16.66
CA GLU A 101 -1.66 -2.49 16.92
C GLU A 101 -2.31 -1.69 15.79
N ALA A 102 -3.02 -2.38 14.89
CA ALA A 102 -3.74 -1.75 13.79
C ALA A 102 -5.24 -1.62 14.08
N SER A 103 -5.80 -0.46 13.75
CA SER A 103 -7.23 -0.18 13.88
C SER A 103 -8.07 -0.81 12.78
N PHE A 104 -7.49 -0.96 11.58
CA PHE A 104 -8.12 -1.58 10.41
C PHE A 104 -7.06 -2.06 9.42
N MET A 105 -7.50 -2.73 8.35
CA MET A 105 -6.69 -3.09 7.20
C MET A 105 -7.37 -2.64 5.91
N ILE A 106 -6.59 -2.21 4.93
CA ILE A 106 -7.04 -2.04 3.55
C ILE A 106 -6.48 -3.17 2.70
N TRP A 107 -7.32 -3.75 1.84
CA TRP A 107 -6.95 -4.86 0.96
C TRP A 107 -7.34 -4.53 -0.49
N THR A 108 -6.39 -4.09 -1.30
CA THR A 108 -6.70 -3.54 -2.63
C THR A 108 -6.74 -4.58 -3.76
N GLY A 109 -7.22 -5.79 -3.47
CA GLY A 109 -7.64 -6.78 -4.47
C GLY A 109 -6.52 -7.63 -5.08
N ASP A 110 -6.87 -8.26 -6.19
CA ASP A 110 -6.08 -9.19 -7.01
C ASP A 110 -5.69 -10.48 -6.28
N SER A 111 -6.68 -11.36 -6.18
CA SER A 111 -6.57 -12.66 -5.50
C SER A 111 -6.27 -13.82 -6.44
N PRO A 112 -6.91 -13.97 -7.62
CA PRO A 112 -6.62 -15.07 -8.56
C PRO A 112 -5.25 -14.96 -9.24
N PRO A 113 -4.69 -16.07 -9.76
CA PRO A 113 -3.38 -16.07 -10.40
C PRO A 113 -3.44 -15.57 -11.85
N HIS A 114 -2.27 -15.26 -12.41
CA HIS A 114 -2.05 -14.91 -13.80
C HIS A 114 -1.98 -16.15 -14.69
N VAL A 115 -3.12 -16.78 -14.94
CA VAL A 115 -3.24 -17.88 -15.91
C VAL A 115 -4.09 -17.46 -17.11
N PRO A 116 -3.99 -18.13 -18.28
CA PRO A 116 -4.88 -17.87 -19.41
C PRO A 116 -6.36 -17.95 -19.00
N VAL A 117 -7.19 -17.06 -19.55
CA VAL A 117 -8.64 -16.97 -19.25
C VAL A 117 -9.36 -18.33 -19.26
N PRO A 118 -9.10 -19.27 -20.21
CA PRO A 118 -9.76 -20.58 -20.23
C PRO A 118 -9.42 -21.51 -19.06
N GLU A 119 -8.35 -21.23 -18.30
CA GLU A 119 -7.93 -22.02 -17.14
C GLU A 119 -8.63 -21.57 -15.85
N LEU A 120 -9.33 -20.42 -15.89
CA LEU A 120 -10.19 -19.95 -14.81
C LEU A 120 -11.66 -20.02 -15.20
N SER A 121 -12.51 -19.80 -14.21
CA SER A 121 -13.94 -19.61 -14.36
C SER A 121 -14.44 -18.61 -13.33
N THR A 122 -15.67 -18.10 -13.48
CA THR A 122 -16.30 -17.27 -12.45
C THR A 122 -16.31 -17.95 -11.08
N ASP A 123 -16.56 -19.27 -11.03
CA ASP A 123 -16.61 -20.01 -9.77
C ASP A 123 -15.21 -20.19 -9.17
N THR A 124 -14.19 -20.45 -9.98
CA THR A 124 -12.80 -20.51 -9.52
C THR A 124 -12.35 -19.17 -8.94
N VAL A 125 -12.65 -18.06 -9.62
CA VAL A 125 -12.35 -16.70 -9.13
C VAL A 125 -13.04 -16.43 -7.79
N ILE A 126 -14.34 -16.72 -7.68
CA ILE A 126 -15.08 -16.55 -6.43
C ILE A 126 -14.49 -17.42 -5.31
N ASN A 127 -14.08 -18.65 -5.61
CA ASN A 127 -13.49 -19.55 -4.62
C ASN A 127 -12.14 -19.03 -4.11
N VAL A 128 -11.30 -18.46 -4.98
CA VAL A 128 -10.03 -17.85 -4.56
C VAL A 128 -10.26 -16.63 -3.69
N ILE A 129 -11.17 -15.72 -4.08
CA ILE A 129 -11.54 -14.55 -3.26
C ILE A 129 -12.13 -14.98 -1.91
N THR A 130 -12.95 -16.05 -1.91
CA THR A 130 -13.52 -16.65 -0.69
C THR A 130 -12.41 -17.18 0.21
N ASN A 131 -11.40 -17.87 -0.34
CA ASN A 131 -10.27 -18.40 0.42
C ASN A 131 -9.48 -17.26 1.08
N MET A 132 -9.13 -16.21 0.34
CA MET A 132 -8.42 -15.05 0.89
C MET A 132 -9.24 -14.35 1.96
N THR A 133 -10.52 -14.10 1.70
CA THR A 133 -11.44 -13.49 2.68
C THR A 133 -11.53 -14.31 3.96
N THR A 134 -11.73 -15.62 3.84
CA THR A 134 -11.86 -16.54 4.99
C THR A 134 -10.56 -16.64 5.78
N THR A 135 -9.41 -16.65 5.10
CA THR A 135 -8.08 -16.65 5.74
C THR A 135 -7.90 -15.39 6.58
N ILE A 136 -8.21 -14.21 6.03
CA ILE A 136 -8.13 -12.93 6.76
C ILE A 136 -9.09 -12.91 7.95
N GLN A 137 -10.36 -13.29 7.75
CA GLN A 137 -11.35 -13.34 8.84
C GLN A 137 -10.95 -14.29 9.97
N SER A 138 -10.34 -15.43 9.63
CA SER A 138 -9.89 -16.43 10.61
C SER A 138 -8.71 -15.95 11.43
N LEU A 139 -7.77 -15.22 10.82
CA LEU A 139 -6.58 -14.71 11.50
C LEU A 139 -6.86 -13.41 12.26
N PHE A 140 -7.79 -12.59 11.79
CA PHE A 140 -8.12 -11.27 12.33
C PHE A 140 -9.63 -11.08 12.56
N PRO A 141 -10.25 -11.88 13.46
CA PRO A 141 -11.71 -11.88 13.64
C PRO A 141 -12.29 -10.55 14.14
N ASN A 142 -11.46 -9.69 14.75
CA ASN A 142 -11.86 -8.41 15.33
C ASN A 142 -11.38 -7.20 14.51
N LEU A 143 -10.71 -7.41 13.38
CA LEU A 143 -10.16 -6.34 12.55
C LEU A 143 -11.15 -5.99 11.43
N GLN A 144 -11.54 -4.72 11.34
CA GLN A 144 -12.30 -4.24 10.19
C GLN A 144 -11.38 -4.18 8.97
N VAL A 145 -11.81 -4.77 7.86
CA VAL A 145 -11.05 -4.78 6.60
C VAL A 145 -11.84 -4.08 5.52
N PHE A 146 -11.17 -3.20 4.78
CA PHE A 146 -11.75 -2.48 3.64
C PHE A 146 -11.16 -3.03 2.34
N PRO A 147 -11.83 -4.00 1.70
CA PRO A 147 -11.38 -4.55 0.44
C PRO A 147 -11.79 -3.69 -0.76
N ALA A 148 -10.95 -3.65 -1.79
CA ALA A 148 -11.29 -3.22 -3.15
C ALA A 148 -11.09 -4.41 -4.11
N LEU A 149 -11.86 -4.47 -5.20
CA LEU A 149 -11.66 -5.47 -6.25
C LEU A 149 -10.50 -5.06 -7.15
N GLY A 150 -9.67 -6.03 -7.53
CA GLY A 150 -8.69 -5.88 -8.61
C GLY A 150 -9.17 -6.39 -9.96
N ASN A 151 -8.35 -6.24 -10.99
CA ASN A 151 -8.72 -6.61 -12.36
C ASN A 151 -8.72 -8.14 -12.56
N HIS A 152 -7.96 -8.89 -11.77
CA HIS A 152 -7.99 -10.36 -11.75
C HIS A 152 -9.14 -10.92 -10.91
N ASP A 153 -9.80 -10.13 -10.06
CA ASP A 153 -10.95 -10.54 -9.24
C ASP A 153 -12.26 -10.64 -10.05
N TYR A 154 -12.18 -10.93 -11.35
CA TYR A 154 -13.34 -11.15 -12.22
C TYR A 154 -13.01 -12.19 -13.30
N TRP A 155 -14.04 -12.82 -13.85
CA TRP A 155 -13.89 -13.72 -15.00
C TRP A 155 -14.84 -13.34 -16.14
N PRO A 156 -14.33 -13.17 -17.38
CA PRO A 156 -12.90 -13.08 -17.73
C PRO A 156 -12.19 -11.92 -17.01
N GLN A 157 -10.87 -12.03 -16.79
CA GLN A 157 -10.07 -10.97 -16.15
C GLN A 157 -10.25 -9.63 -16.88
N ASP A 158 -10.15 -8.54 -16.12
CA ASP A 158 -10.30 -7.13 -16.55
C ASP A 158 -11.73 -6.71 -16.93
N GLN A 159 -12.62 -7.64 -17.27
CA GLN A 159 -13.94 -7.35 -17.85
C GLN A 159 -15.02 -7.01 -16.80
N LEU A 160 -14.68 -6.16 -15.84
CA LEU A 160 -15.57 -5.77 -14.74
C LEU A 160 -16.78 -4.96 -15.27
N PRO A 161 -18.03 -5.39 -15.02
CA PRO A 161 -19.22 -4.80 -15.62
C PRO A 161 -19.70 -3.53 -14.89
N VAL A 162 -20.53 -2.75 -15.58
CA VAL A 162 -21.17 -1.54 -15.01
C VAL A 162 -22.49 -1.80 -14.29
N VAL A 163 -22.89 -3.06 -14.19
CA VAL A 163 -24.12 -3.53 -13.56
C VAL A 163 -23.80 -4.67 -12.59
N THR A 164 -24.78 -5.06 -11.79
CA THR A 164 -24.65 -6.20 -10.87
C THR A 164 -24.20 -7.46 -11.61
N SER A 165 -23.43 -8.30 -10.90
CA SER A 165 -22.85 -9.53 -11.45
C SER A 165 -22.80 -10.62 -10.38
N LYS A 166 -22.53 -11.87 -10.79
CA LYS A 166 -22.34 -12.99 -9.85
C LYS A 166 -21.19 -12.71 -8.89
N VAL A 167 -20.08 -12.18 -9.40
CA VAL A 167 -18.91 -11.81 -8.59
C VAL A 167 -19.24 -10.71 -7.60
N TYR A 168 -19.86 -9.60 -8.04
CA TYR A 168 -20.22 -8.48 -7.15
C TYR A 168 -21.16 -8.94 -6.04
N ASN A 169 -22.12 -9.82 -6.36
CA ASN A 169 -23.00 -10.39 -5.35
C ASN A 169 -22.30 -11.34 -4.38
N ALA A 170 -21.32 -12.11 -4.85
CA ALA A 170 -20.52 -13.02 -4.04
C ALA A 170 -19.64 -12.24 -3.05
N VAL A 171 -18.86 -11.27 -3.53
CA VAL A 171 -17.99 -10.46 -2.65
C VAL A 171 -18.80 -9.61 -1.69
N ALA A 172 -19.96 -9.09 -2.11
CA ALA A 172 -20.89 -8.42 -1.21
C ALA A 172 -21.55 -9.34 -0.17
N ASN A 173 -21.47 -10.67 -0.32
CA ASN A 173 -21.84 -11.60 0.75
C ASN A 173 -20.65 -11.89 1.66
N LEU A 174 -19.48 -12.10 1.07
CA LEU A 174 -18.24 -12.42 1.77
C LEU A 174 -17.78 -11.28 2.70
N TRP A 175 -17.96 -10.03 2.27
CA TRP A 175 -17.48 -8.83 2.97
C TRP A 175 -18.52 -8.16 3.87
N LYS A 176 -19.72 -8.74 3.99
CA LYS A 176 -20.75 -8.32 4.96
C LYS A 176 -20.24 -8.12 6.39
N PRO A 177 -19.33 -8.95 6.93
CA PRO A 177 -18.84 -8.75 8.28
C PRO A 177 -18.08 -7.43 8.51
N TRP A 178 -17.63 -6.76 7.44
CA TRP A 178 -16.83 -5.54 7.53
C TRP A 178 -17.58 -4.26 7.12
N LEU A 179 -18.76 -4.40 6.49
CA LEU A 179 -19.43 -3.35 5.74
C LEU A 179 -20.91 -3.24 6.11
N ASP A 180 -21.41 -2.01 6.20
CA ASP A 180 -22.81 -1.70 6.45
C ASP A 180 -23.68 -1.97 5.20
N GLU A 181 -25.01 -2.01 5.40
CA GLU A 181 -25.97 -2.34 4.35
C GLU A 181 -25.89 -1.41 3.12
N GLU A 182 -25.60 -0.12 3.32
CA GLU A 182 -25.44 0.85 2.24
C GLU A 182 -24.20 0.54 1.37
N ALA A 183 -23.08 0.20 2.03
CA ALA A 183 -21.86 -0.23 1.36
C ALA A 183 -22.09 -1.54 0.59
N ILE A 184 -22.79 -2.50 1.19
CA ILE A 184 -23.18 -3.75 0.51
C ILE A 184 -24.08 -3.49 -0.70
N SER A 185 -25.01 -2.54 -0.62
CA SER A 185 -25.92 -2.18 -1.72
C SER A 185 -25.17 -1.62 -2.93
N THR A 186 -24.23 -0.70 -2.71
CA THR A 186 -23.41 -0.09 -3.76
C THR A 186 -22.40 -1.09 -4.34
N LEU A 187 -21.78 -1.91 -3.49
CA LEU A 187 -20.86 -2.98 -3.90
C LEU A 187 -21.54 -3.97 -4.85
N ARG A 188 -22.79 -4.39 -4.56
CA ARG A 188 -23.56 -5.28 -5.46
C ARG A 188 -23.84 -4.68 -6.83
N LYS A 189 -23.96 -3.35 -6.92
CA LYS A 189 -24.34 -2.64 -8.14
C LYS A 189 -23.15 -2.40 -9.06
N GLY A 190 -22.00 -2.01 -8.52
CA GLY A 190 -20.87 -1.55 -9.32
C GLY A 190 -19.47 -1.89 -8.79
N GLY A 191 -19.36 -2.71 -7.75
CA GLY A 191 -18.05 -3.10 -7.20
C GLY A 191 -17.36 -2.04 -6.34
N PHE A 192 -18.02 -0.93 -6.01
CA PHE A 192 -17.49 0.18 -5.20
C PHE A 192 -18.41 0.50 -4.02
N TYR A 193 -17.88 1.13 -2.97
CA TYR A 193 -18.64 1.54 -1.79
C TYR A 193 -17.90 2.60 -0.97
N SER A 194 -18.57 3.17 0.04
CA SER A 194 -17.91 3.90 1.11
C SER A 194 -18.36 3.39 2.47
N GLN A 195 -17.47 3.45 3.46
CA GLN A 195 -17.72 2.92 4.80
C GLN A 195 -17.00 3.78 5.85
N LYS A 196 -17.65 4.05 6.97
CA LYS A 196 -17.00 4.69 8.13
C LYS A 196 -16.13 3.69 8.87
N VAL A 197 -14.97 4.14 9.34
CA VAL A 197 -14.09 3.32 10.17
C VAL A 197 -14.70 3.20 11.56
N THR A 198 -14.97 1.97 12.02
CA THR A 198 -15.66 1.72 13.30
C THR A 198 -14.92 2.33 14.48
N THR A 199 -13.59 2.20 14.50
CA THR A 199 -12.73 2.75 15.56
C THR A 199 -12.50 4.25 15.40
N ASN A 200 -12.82 4.84 14.24
CA ASN A 200 -12.59 6.26 13.91
C ASN A 200 -13.76 6.82 13.08
N PRO A 201 -14.92 7.12 13.69
CA PRO A 201 -16.15 7.37 12.93
C PRO A 201 -16.16 8.61 12.01
N ASN A 202 -15.20 9.52 12.15
CA ASN A 202 -15.03 10.69 11.27
C ASN A 202 -14.05 10.43 10.10
N LEU A 203 -13.46 9.23 10.05
CA LEU A 203 -12.71 8.74 8.89
C LEU A 203 -13.63 7.85 8.06
N ARG A 204 -13.75 8.18 6.78
CA ARG A 204 -14.46 7.37 5.77
C ARG A 204 -13.46 6.77 4.79
N ILE A 205 -13.61 5.48 4.54
CA ILE A 205 -12.94 4.81 3.42
C ILE A 205 -13.89 4.86 2.21
N ILE A 206 -13.36 5.29 1.07
CA ILE A 206 -14.02 5.16 -0.23
C ILE A 206 -13.25 4.11 -1.02
N SER A 207 -13.87 2.95 -1.24
CA SER A 207 -13.32 1.88 -2.06
C SER A 207 -13.85 1.99 -3.48
N LEU A 208 -13.00 2.44 -4.39
CA LEU A 208 -13.34 2.61 -5.81
C LEU A 208 -13.14 1.30 -6.58
N ASN A 209 -13.92 1.14 -7.65
CA ASN A 209 -13.69 0.11 -8.66
C ASN A 209 -13.05 0.78 -9.88
N THR A 210 -11.76 1.06 -9.79
CA THR A 210 -10.98 1.69 -10.87
C THR A 210 -10.71 0.75 -12.04
N ASN A 211 -11.02 -0.54 -11.91
CA ASN A 211 -10.97 -1.50 -13.03
C ASN A 211 -12.00 -1.16 -14.11
N LEU A 212 -13.05 -0.39 -13.79
CA LEU A 212 -13.96 0.17 -14.78
C LEU A 212 -13.24 1.13 -15.75
N TYR A 213 -12.14 1.72 -15.29
CA TYR A 213 -11.35 2.69 -16.06
C TYR A 213 -10.14 2.05 -16.75
N TYR A 214 -9.81 0.80 -16.40
CA TYR A 214 -8.66 0.08 -16.90
C TYR A 214 -8.73 -0.13 -18.42
N SER A 215 -7.61 0.11 -19.11
CA SER A 215 -7.56 0.14 -20.59
C SER A 215 -8.06 -1.15 -21.26
N PRO A 216 -7.75 -2.36 -20.75
CA PRO A 216 -8.27 -3.64 -21.26
C PRO A 216 -9.77 -3.92 -21.04
N ASN A 217 -10.48 -3.16 -20.20
CA ASN A 217 -11.87 -3.47 -19.87
C ASN A 217 -12.84 -3.07 -21.00
N ILE A 218 -13.26 -4.00 -21.84
CA ILE A 218 -14.12 -3.70 -23.00
C ILE A 218 -15.54 -3.30 -22.59
N MET A 219 -15.98 -3.66 -21.38
CA MET A 219 -17.34 -3.40 -20.87
C MET A 219 -17.64 -1.91 -20.69
N THR A 220 -16.58 -1.09 -20.60
CA THR A 220 -16.69 0.35 -20.33
C THR A 220 -16.32 1.23 -21.51
N LEU A 221 -16.02 0.65 -22.69
CA LEU A 221 -15.77 1.43 -23.91
C LEU A 221 -16.93 2.39 -24.21
N ASN A 222 -16.58 3.63 -24.54
CA ASN A 222 -17.50 4.73 -24.85
C ASN A 222 -18.51 5.10 -23.74
N LYS A 223 -18.26 4.71 -22.48
CA LYS A 223 -19.06 5.17 -21.33
C LYS A 223 -18.41 6.40 -20.70
N THR A 224 -19.19 7.44 -20.45
CA THR A 224 -18.70 8.67 -19.82
C THR A 224 -18.57 8.55 -18.31
N ASP A 225 -19.47 7.81 -17.66
CA ASP A 225 -19.42 7.50 -16.23
C ASP A 225 -19.85 6.04 -15.98
N PRO A 226 -18.94 5.06 -16.14
CA PRO A 226 -19.28 3.65 -15.97
C PRO A 226 -19.76 3.38 -14.53
N ALA A 227 -20.95 2.78 -14.41
CA ALA A 227 -21.66 2.50 -13.16
C ALA A 227 -22.02 3.74 -12.31
N ASN A 228 -22.04 4.94 -12.91
CA ASN A 228 -22.26 6.22 -12.23
C ASN A 228 -21.28 6.46 -11.06
N GLN A 229 -20.06 5.92 -11.15
CA GLN A 229 -19.10 5.96 -10.07
C GLN A 229 -18.53 7.37 -9.86
N PHE A 230 -18.36 8.19 -10.92
CA PHE A 230 -17.92 9.59 -10.77
C PHE A 230 -18.98 10.44 -10.09
N GLU A 231 -20.23 10.36 -10.54
CA GLU A 231 -21.35 11.06 -9.90
C GLU A 231 -21.47 10.67 -8.42
N TRP A 232 -21.43 9.36 -8.14
CA TRP A 232 -21.47 8.84 -6.78
C TRP A 232 -20.28 9.31 -5.93
N LEU A 233 -19.06 9.33 -6.50
CA LEU A 233 -17.85 9.77 -5.80
C LEU A 233 -17.93 11.25 -5.45
N GLU A 234 -18.31 12.11 -6.41
CA GLU A 234 -18.48 13.54 -6.14
C GLU A 234 -19.52 13.80 -5.06
N SER A 235 -20.64 13.07 -5.10
CA SER A 235 -21.70 13.18 -4.08
C SER A 235 -21.22 12.74 -2.69
N THR A 236 -20.48 11.63 -2.62
CA THR A 236 -19.93 11.08 -1.37
C THR A 236 -18.87 11.99 -0.75
N LEU A 237 -17.97 12.55 -1.56
CA LEU A 237 -16.96 13.51 -1.11
C LEU A 237 -17.59 14.82 -0.64
N ASN A 238 -18.60 15.34 -1.36
CA ASN A 238 -19.34 16.51 -0.94
C ASN A 238 -20.08 16.28 0.39
N SER A 239 -20.70 15.10 0.58
CA SER A 239 -21.31 14.73 1.86
C SER A 239 -20.28 14.66 2.99
N SER A 240 -19.10 14.08 2.73
CA SER A 240 -18.00 14.00 3.69
C SER A 240 -17.52 15.40 4.10
N GLN A 241 -17.40 16.32 3.14
CA GLN A 241 -17.05 17.72 3.39
C GLN A 241 -18.07 18.43 4.30
N GLN A 242 -19.37 18.27 4.02
CA GLN A 242 -20.46 18.85 4.81
C GLN A 242 -20.50 18.28 6.24
N ASN A 243 -20.18 16.99 6.38
CA ASN A 243 -20.16 16.28 7.65
C ASN A 243 -18.82 16.40 8.40
N LYS A 244 -17.85 17.16 7.86
CA LYS A 244 -16.50 17.33 8.43
C LYS A 244 -15.75 16.01 8.62
N GLU A 245 -15.99 15.05 7.74
CA GLU A 245 -15.26 13.79 7.67
C GLU A 245 -13.94 13.99 6.90
N LYS A 246 -12.98 13.10 7.16
CA LYS A 246 -11.82 12.92 6.28
C LYS A 246 -11.95 11.61 5.52
N VAL A 247 -11.32 11.56 4.35
CA VAL A 247 -11.45 10.44 3.44
C VAL A 247 -10.11 9.83 3.11
N TYR A 248 -10.04 8.50 3.19
CA TYR A 248 -9.04 7.71 2.49
C TYR A 248 -9.66 7.08 1.25
N ILE A 249 -9.03 7.29 0.10
CA ILE A 249 -9.40 6.62 -1.15
C ILE A 249 -8.59 5.33 -1.24
N ILE A 250 -9.25 4.20 -1.43
CA ILE A 250 -8.59 2.94 -1.79
C ILE A 250 -9.11 2.47 -3.14
N ALA A 251 -8.22 1.95 -3.98
CA ALA A 251 -8.60 1.31 -5.23
C ALA A 251 -7.51 0.33 -5.66
N HIS A 252 -7.77 -0.45 -6.70
CA HIS A 252 -6.76 -1.36 -7.24
C HIS A 252 -5.85 -0.65 -8.26
N VAL A 253 -6.36 -0.36 -9.46
CA VAL A 253 -5.62 0.33 -10.53
C VAL A 253 -5.41 1.81 -10.14
N PRO A 254 -4.15 2.32 -10.10
CA PRO A 254 -3.86 3.70 -9.74
C PRO A 254 -4.20 4.70 -10.85
N VAL A 255 -4.45 5.94 -10.46
CA VAL A 255 -4.38 7.12 -11.36
C VAL A 255 -2.93 7.41 -11.76
N GLY A 256 -2.74 8.30 -12.74
CA GLY A 256 -1.44 8.76 -13.19
C GLY A 256 -0.77 7.83 -14.20
N TYR A 257 0.53 8.09 -14.39
CA TYR A 257 1.35 7.45 -15.40
C TYR A 257 2.15 6.28 -14.83
N LEU A 258 2.34 5.23 -15.62
CA LEU A 258 3.20 4.11 -15.26
C LEU A 258 4.66 4.58 -15.19
N PRO A 259 5.37 4.38 -14.07
CA PRO A 259 6.67 4.98 -13.83
C PRO A 259 7.82 4.29 -14.60
N SER A 260 7.54 3.17 -15.26
CA SER A 260 8.49 2.40 -16.09
C SER A 260 8.21 2.52 -17.59
N SER A 261 7.32 3.43 -18.01
CA SER A 261 6.94 3.58 -19.42
C SER A 261 6.65 5.05 -19.77
N GLN A 262 6.89 5.42 -21.03
CA GLN A 262 6.64 6.78 -21.50
C GLN A 262 5.17 6.94 -21.90
N ASN A 263 4.51 7.95 -21.36
CA ASN A 263 3.18 8.42 -21.80
C ASN A 263 2.09 7.32 -21.79
N ILE A 264 2.20 6.37 -20.86
CA ILE A 264 1.20 5.32 -20.64
C ILE A 264 0.62 5.51 -19.24
N THR A 265 -0.67 5.76 -19.16
CA THR A 265 -1.45 5.73 -17.91
C THR A 265 -1.95 4.31 -17.63
N ALA A 266 -2.13 3.96 -16.36
CA ALA A 266 -2.68 2.64 -16.00
C ALA A 266 -4.15 2.50 -16.45
N MET A 267 -4.94 3.57 -16.30
CA MET A 267 -6.31 3.66 -16.80
C MET A 267 -6.39 4.46 -18.10
N ARG A 268 -7.54 4.44 -18.80
CA ARG A 268 -7.72 5.29 -20.00
C ARG A 268 -7.65 6.76 -19.62
N GLU A 269 -6.96 7.54 -20.44
CA GLU A 269 -6.66 8.96 -20.17
C GLU A 269 -7.89 9.80 -19.80
N TYR A 270 -9.02 9.62 -20.51
CA TYR A 270 -10.28 10.31 -20.16
C TYR A 270 -10.70 10.13 -18.70
N TYR A 271 -10.61 8.90 -18.18
CA TYR A 271 -10.97 8.60 -16.79
C TYR A 271 -9.90 9.07 -15.81
N ASN A 272 -8.62 9.00 -16.19
CA ASN A 272 -7.54 9.57 -15.41
C ASN A 272 -7.79 11.06 -15.17
N GLU A 273 -7.97 11.84 -16.23
CA GLU A 273 -8.24 13.28 -16.13
C GLU A 273 -9.48 13.58 -15.28
N LYS A 274 -10.56 12.81 -15.46
CA LYS A 274 -11.80 12.98 -14.70
C LYS A 274 -11.59 12.75 -13.20
N LEU A 275 -10.89 11.68 -12.80
CA LEU A 275 -10.57 11.42 -11.39
C LEU A 275 -9.64 12.46 -10.81
N ILE A 276 -8.60 12.85 -11.54
CA ILE A 276 -7.64 13.86 -11.10
C ILE A 276 -8.35 15.19 -10.82
N ASP A 277 -9.29 15.61 -11.66
CA ASP A 277 -10.09 16.81 -11.42
C ASP A 277 -10.99 16.69 -10.18
N ILE A 278 -11.62 15.53 -9.95
CA ILE A 278 -12.42 15.27 -8.74
C ILE A 278 -11.52 15.32 -7.49
N PHE A 279 -10.38 14.65 -7.50
CA PHE A 279 -9.45 14.62 -6.38
C PHE A 279 -8.86 16.00 -6.08
N ARG A 280 -8.58 16.82 -7.10
CA ARG A 280 -8.18 18.23 -6.90
C ARG A 280 -9.28 19.02 -6.20
N LYS A 281 -10.53 18.88 -6.67
CA LYS A 281 -11.70 19.61 -6.13
C LYS A 281 -11.94 19.33 -4.65
N TYR A 282 -11.71 18.09 -4.20
CA TYR A 282 -11.96 17.64 -2.83
C TYR A 282 -10.68 17.32 -2.03
N SER A 283 -9.55 17.91 -2.43
CA SER A 283 -8.25 17.65 -1.79
C SER A 283 -8.17 18.10 -0.33
N ASP A 284 -9.07 18.97 0.13
CA ASP A 284 -9.23 19.36 1.52
C ASP A 284 -9.88 18.27 2.40
N VAL A 285 -10.64 17.36 1.78
CA VAL A 285 -11.34 16.24 2.44
C VAL A 285 -10.50 14.96 2.38
N ILE A 286 -9.84 14.72 1.25
CA ILE A 286 -9.05 13.50 1.03
C ILE A 286 -7.71 13.63 1.76
N ALA A 287 -7.46 12.74 2.72
CA ALA A 287 -6.25 12.73 3.55
C ALA A 287 -5.19 11.72 3.07
N GLY A 288 -5.52 10.86 2.12
CA GLY A 288 -4.59 9.89 1.53
C GLY A 288 -5.26 9.00 0.49
N GLN A 289 -4.47 8.48 -0.46
CA GLN A 289 -4.94 7.54 -1.46
C GLN A 289 -4.01 6.32 -1.57
N PHE A 290 -4.58 5.13 -1.69
CA PHE A 290 -3.85 3.86 -1.59
C PHE A 290 -4.24 2.91 -2.71
N TYR A 291 -3.23 2.42 -3.44
CA TYR A 291 -3.40 1.62 -4.64
C TYR A 291 -2.50 0.37 -4.64
N GLY A 292 -2.78 -0.57 -5.55
CA GLY A 292 -1.96 -1.75 -5.81
C GLY A 292 -1.62 -1.87 -7.29
N HIS A 293 -1.90 -3.03 -7.88
CA HIS A 293 -1.87 -3.35 -9.32
C HIS A 293 -0.48 -3.40 -9.96
N THR A 294 0.39 -2.42 -9.68
CA THR A 294 1.69 -2.31 -10.35
C THR A 294 2.72 -3.29 -9.80
N HIS A 295 2.45 -3.85 -8.61
CA HIS A 295 3.37 -4.68 -7.82
C HIS A 295 4.67 -3.97 -7.45
N ARG A 296 4.68 -2.63 -7.44
CA ARG A 296 5.87 -1.81 -7.15
C ARG A 296 5.58 -0.82 -6.04
N ASP A 297 6.62 -0.55 -5.25
CA ASP A 297 6.55 0.52 -4.26
C ASP A 297 6.70 1.86 -4.97
N SER A 298 5.65 2.67 -4.99
CA SER A 298 5.70 3.99 -5.61
C SER A 298 4.89 5.01 -4.84
N ILE A 299 5.33 6.26 -4.95
CA ILE A 299 4.59 7.42 -4.44
C ILE A 299 4.19 8.31 -5.60
N MET A 300 3.08 9.01 -5.44
CA MET A 300 2.64 10.05 -6.36
C MET A 300 2.14 11.25 -5.56
N VAL A 301 2.34 12.45 -6.10
CA VAL A 301 1.89 13.68 -5.48
C VAL A 301 0.98 14.43 -6.44
N LEU A 302 -0.29 14.52 -6.08
CA LEU A 302 -1.25 15.32 -6.82
C LEU A 302 -1.05 16.80 -6.48
N SER A 303 -0.85 17.61 -7.52
CA SER A 303 -0.83 19.07 -7.41
C SER A 303 -2.13 19.71 -7.89
N ASP A 304 -2.48 20.85 -7.31
CA ASP A 304 -3.55 21.72 -7.80
C ASP A 304 -3.17 22.40 -9.13
N LYS A 305 -4.11 23.12 -9.75
CA LYS A 305 -3.88 23.82 -11.03
C LYS A 305 -2.84 24.95 -10.96
N LYS A 306 -2.36 25.31 -9.76
CA LYS A 306 -1.30 26.29 -9.53
C LYS A 306 0.05 25.63 -9.22
N GLY A 307 0.14 24.30 -9.26
CA GLY A 307 1.36 23.53 -8.98
C GLY A 307 1.67 23.39 -7.49
N ARG A 308 0.70 23.62 -6.59
CA ARG A 308 0.88 23.34 -5.15
C ARG A 308 0.51 21.88 -4.90
N PRO A 309 1.32 21.10 -4.16
CA PRO A 309 0.95 19.74 -3.80
C PRO A 309 -0.25 19.76 -2.85
N VAL A 310 -1.23 18.89 -3.08
CA VAL A 310 -2.50 18.86 -2.32
C VAL A 310 -2.93 17.47 -1.87
N ASN A 311 -2.37 16.39 -2.44
CA ASN A 311 -2.71 15.03 -2.05
C ASN A 311 -1.53 14.06 -2.23
N SER A 312 -1.36 13.15 -1.27
CA SER A 312 -0.36 12.09 -1.28
C SER A 312 -1.01 10.76 -1.67
N LEU A 313 -0.39 10.06 -2.62
CA LEU A 313 -0.87 8.78 -3.14
C LEU A 313 0.25 7.74 -3.00
N PHE A 314 -0.13 6.53 -2.59
CA PHE A 314 0.80 5.43 -2.32
C PHE A 314 0.38 4.20 -3.10
N VAL A 315 1.28 3.64 -3.88
CA VAL A 315 1.12 2.36 -4.56
C VAL A 315 1.93 1.32 -3.79
N ALA A 316 1.27 0.26 -3.34
CA ALA A 316 1.91 -0.80 -2.58
C ALA A 316 2.44 -1.90 -3.49
N PRO A 317 3.62 -2.47 -3.19
CA PRO A 317 4.10 -3.65 -3.86
C PRO A 317 3.24 -4.85 -3.51
N ALA A 318 3.31 -5.88 -4.34
CA ALA A 318 2.54 -7.09 -4.18
C ALA A 318 3.13 -8.03 -3.13
N VAL A 319 2.30 -8.94 -2.63
CA VAL A 319 2.79 -10.16 -1.96
C VAL A 319 3.34 -11.13 -3.00
N THR A 320 2.71 -11.24 -4.18
CA THR A 320 3.26 -12.09 -5.26
C THR A 320 4.60 -11.55 -5.78
N PRO A 321 5.59 -12.40 -6.04
CA PRO A 321 6.86 -12.03 -6.66
C PRO A 321 6.87 -12.26 -8.18
N VAL A 322 5.72 -12.60 -8.79
CA VAL A 322 5.65 -13.04 -10.18
C VAL A 322 6.23 -11.99 -11.14
N LYS A 323 6.98 -12.47 -12.13
CA LYS A 323 7.36 -11.70 -13.32
C LYS A 323 7.29 -12.55 -14.56
N ASN A 324 7.22 -11.90 -15.71
CA ASN A 324 7.40 -12.54 -16.99
C ASN A 324 8.86 -12.99 -17.18
N VAL A 325 9.08 -13.98 -18.05
CA VAL A 325 10.43 -14.52 -18.36
C VAL A 325 11.33 -13.43 -18.95
N LEU A 326 10.78 -12.51 -19.73
CA LEU A 326 11.51 -11.43 -20.40
C LEU A 326 11.88 -10.27 -19.45
N GLU A 327 11.25 -10.19 -18.28
CA GLU A 327 11.50 -9.12 -17.33
C GLU A 327 12.75 -9.43 -16.50
N LYS A 328 13.64 -8.44 -16.42
CA LYS A 328 14.85 -8.55 -15.60
C LYS A 328 14.52 -8.47 -14.10
N GLN A 329 13.62 -7.58 -13.74
CA GLN A 329 13.29 -7.27 -12.35
C GLN A 329 11.89 -7.74 -11.98
N THR A 330 11.73 -8.08 -10.71
CA THR A 330 10.45 -8.26 -10.02
C THR A 330 10.51 -7.55 -8.67
N ASN A 331 9.52 -7.76 -7.81
CA ASN A 331 9.54 -7.38 -6.40
C ASN A 331 9.76 -8.61 -5.50
N ASN A 332 10.40 -8.39 -4.36
CA ASN A 332 10.16 -9.30 -3.23
C ASN A 332 8.71 -9.15 -2.73
N PRO A 333 8.15 -10.17 -2.06
CA PRO A 333 6.88 -10.05 -1.35
C PRO A 333 6.92 -8.90 -0.34
N GLY A 334 5.92 -8.00 -0.40
CA GLY A 334 5.84 -6.81 0.45
C GLY A 334 4.49 -6.65 1.12
N ILE A 335 4.50 -6.06 2.32
CA ILE A 335 3.32 -5.56 3.04
C ILE A 335 3.69 -4.25 3.74
N ARG A 336 2.73 -3.38 4.04
CA ARG A 336 3.04 -2.11 4.71
C ARG A 336 2.06 -1.71 5.79
N LEU A 337 2.55 -0.94 6.75
CA LEU A 337 1.82 -0.36 7.86
C LEU A 337 1.92 1.16 7.79
N PHE A 338 0.78 1.85 7.78
CA PHE A 338 0.74 3.30 7.88
C PHE A 338 0.51 3.74 9.32
N GLN A 339 1.06 4.90 9.65
CA GLN A 339 0.79 5.63 10.88
C GLN A 339 0.03 6.91 10.55
N TYR A 340 -1.00 7.23 11.32
CA TYR A 340 -1.81 8.44 11.15
C TYR A 340 -2.16 9.11 12.47
N ASP A 341 -2.41 10.41 12.43
CA ASP A 341 -2.92 11.17 13.56
C ASP A 341 -4.43 10.89 13.74
N PRO A 342 -4.89 10.34 14.88
CA PRO A 342 -6.30 9.99 15.05
C PRO A 342 -7.25 11.21 15.13
N ARG A 343 -6.71 12.44 15.23
CA ARG A 343 -7.51 13.67 15.35
C ARG A 343 -7.93 14.21 14.00
N ASP A 344 -7.03 14.18 13.01
CA ASP A 344 -7.26 14.77 11.68
C ASP A 344 -6.92 13.82 10.52
N TYR A 345 -6.54 12.58 10.83
CA TYR A 345 -6.27 11.49 9.89
C TYR A 345 -5.15 11.77 8.89
N LYS A 346 -4.27 12.72 9.21
CA LYS A 346 -3.05 12.94 8.43
C LYS A 346 -2.10 11.77 8.57
N LEU A 347 -1.50 11.37 7.46
CA LEU A 347 -0.47 10.34 7.41
C LEU A 347 0.83 10.89 7.99
N LEU A 348 1.36 10.17 8.98
CA LEU A 348 2.57 10.50 9.72
C LEU A 348 3.76 9.72 9.18
N ASP A 349 3.58 8.41 8.95
CA ASP A 349 4.66 7.54 8.47
C ASP A 349 4.14 6.31 7.73
N MET A 350 5.06 5.61 7.06
CA MET A 350 4.83 4.31 6.46
C MET A 350 6.02 3.39 6.71
N LEU A 351 5.73 2.20 7.22
CA LEU A 351 6.68 1.13 7.45
C LEU A 351 6.46 0.06 6.39
N GLN A 352 7.43 -0.11 5.50
CA GLN A 352 7.43 -1.15 4.49
C GLN A 352 8.13 -2.37 5.06
N TYR A 353 7.47 -3.51 5.04
CA TYR A 353 8.03 -4.81 5.38
C TYR A 353 8.15 -5.67 4.13
N TYR A 354 9.09 -6.60 4.15
CA TYR A 354 9.30 -7.49 3.02
C TYR A 354 9.82 -8.86 3.47
N LEU A 355 9.65 -9.84 2.59
CA LEU A 355 10.30 -11.13 2.69
C LEU A 355 11.40 -11.21 1.62
N ASN A 356 12.65 -11.41 2.02
CA ASN A 356 13.68 -11.78 1.04
C ASN A 356 13.39 -13.21 0.56
N LEU A 357 12.77 -13.32 -0.62
CA LEU A 357 12.27 -14.59 -1.15
C LEU A 357 13.39 -15.62 -1.33
N THR A 358 14.55 -15.17 -1.83
CA THR A 358 15.73 -16.01 -2.01
C THR A 358 16.23 -16.56 -0.67
N GLU A 359 16.38 -15.72 0.35
CA GLU A 359 16.80 -16.13 1.69
C GLU A 359 15.79 -17.11 2.31
N ALA A 360 14.49 -16.81 2.19
CA ALA A 360 13.42 -17.60 2.76
C ALA A 360 13.36 -19.00 2.14
N ASN A 361 13.47 -19.10 0.81
CA ASN A 361 13.49 -20.38 0.12
C ASN A 361 14.74 -21.21 0.44
N LEU A 362 15.91 -20.58 0.56
CA LEU A 362 17.16 -21.27 0.92
C LEU A 362 17.13 -21.83 2.35
N LYS A 363 16.50 -21.11 3.29
CA LYS A 363 16.43 -21.51 4.71
C LYS A 363 15.22 -22.38 5.02
N GLY A 364 14.16 -22.33 4.20
CA GLY A 364 12.86 -22.92 4.53
C GLY A 364 12.11 -22.17 5.64
N GLU A 365 12.45 -20.91 5.90
CA GLU A 365 11.85 -20.08 6.96
C GLU A 365 11.40 -18.71 6.41
N SER A 366 10.19 -18.27 6.76
CA SER A 366 9.65 -16.97 6.31
C SER A 366 10.04 -15.84 7.26
N ILE A 367 11.24 -15.29 7.07
CA ILE A 367 11.75 -14.19 7.89
C ILE A 367 11.36 -12.84 7.29
N TRP A 368 10.15 -12.38 7.59
CA TRP A 368 9.69 -11.03 7.27
C TRP A 368 10.46 -9.97 8.07
N LYS A 369 10.93 -8.92 7.38
CA LYS A 369 11.80 -7.88 7.96
C LYS A 369 11.29 -6.50 7.58
N LEU A 370 11.60 -5.51 8.42
CA LEU A 370 11.42 -4.11 8.07
C LEU A 370 12.39 -3.78 6.94
N GLU A 371 11.86 -3.31 5.82
CA GLU A 371 12.65 -2.81 4.71
C GLU A 371 13.08 -1.37 4.99
N TYR A 372 12.10 -0.51 5.30
CA TYR A 372 12.36 0.88 5.65
C TYR A 372 11.18 1.54 6.39
N ILE A 373 11.49 2.66 7.03
CA ILE A 373 10.53 3.64 7.56
C ILE A 373 10.67 4.89 6.70
N LEU A 374 9.59 5.35 6.07
CA LEU A 374 9.65 6.36 5.00
C LEU A 374 10.31 7.66 5.50
N THR A 375 9.86 8.20 6.64
CA THR A 375 10.41 9.44 7.19
C THR A 375 11.90 9.31 7.52
N GLN A 376 12.33 8.20 8.13
CA GLN A 376 13.72 7.98 8.55
C GLN A 376 14.66 7.80 7.36
N THR A 377 14.22 7.04 6.36
CA THR A 377 15.04 6.71 5.19
C THR A 377 15.29 7.93 4.30
N TYR A 378 14.27 8.79 4.18
CA TYR A 378 14.29 9.96 3.33
C TYR A 378 14.51 11.29 4.06
N ASP A 379 14.57 11.26 5.39
CA ASP A 379 14.76 12.44 6.24
C ASP A 379 13.72 13.53 5.96
N ILE A 380 12.43 13.13 6.00
CA ILE A 380 11.28 14.04 5.86
C ILE A 380 10.39 13.97 7.10
N GLU A 381 9.63 15.04 7.37
CA GLU A 381 8.88 15.18 8.62
C GLU A 381 7.67 14.23 8.71
N ASP A 382 6.95 14.06 7.60
CA ASP A 382 5.71 13.29 7.52
C ASP A 382 5.40 12.88 6.07
N LEU A 383 4.18 12.35 5.85
CA LEU A 383 3.69 11.92 4.54
C LEU A 383 2.74 12.94 3.88
N GLN A 384 2.74 14.19 4.36
CA GLN A 384 1.92 15.25 3.76
C GLN A 384 2.41 15.60 2.34
N PRO A 385 1.52 16.17 1.49
CA PRO A 385 1.84 16.42 0.09
C PRO A 385 3.10 17.28 -0.10
N GLU A 386 3.31 18.28 0.75
CA GLU A 386 4.48 19.16 0.72
C GLU A 386 5.79 18.41 0.99
N SER A 387 5.80 17.54 2.00
CA SER A 387 6.95 16.70 2.38
C SER A 387 7.33 15.76 1.25
N LEU A 388 6.36 15.05 0.68
CA LEU A 388 6.59 14.13 -0.45
C LEU A 388 6.98 14.88 -1.73
N TYR A 389 6.42 16.06 -1.98
CA TYR A 389 6.81 16.87 -3.14
C TYR A 389 8.25 17.40 -3.00
N GLY A 390 8.64 17.78 -1.79
CA GLY A 390 10.03 18.10 -1.45
C GLY A 390 10.97 16.95 -1.73
N LEU A 391 10.60 15.73 -1.29
CA LEU A 391 11.34 14.51 -1.58
C LEU A 391 11.46 14.23 -3.10
N ALA A 392 10.36 14.33 -3.84
CA ALA A 392 10.35 14.12 -5.29
C ALA A 392 11.27 15.13 -6.02
N LYS A 393 11.35 16.38 -5.55
CA LYS A 393 12.33 17.35 -6.05
C LYS A 393 13.77 16.96 -5.73
N GLN A 394 14.04 16.38 -4.55
CA GLN A 394 15.37 15.84 -4.23
C GLN A 394 15.76 14.68 -5.16
N PHE A 395 14.79 13.86 -5.57
CA PHE A 395 15.05 12.78 -6.53
C PHE A 395 15.51 13.32 -7.89
N ALA A 396 14.94 14.44 -8.34
CA ALA A 396 15.27 15.08 -9.62
C ALA A 396 16.70 15.67 -9.69
N ILE A 397 17.42 15.79 -8.57
CA ILE A 397 18.82 16.24 -8.54
C ILE A 397 19.72 15.24 -9.28
N LEU A 398 20.72 15.74 -10.01
CA LEU A 398 21.73 14.90 -10.67
C LEU A 398 22.42 14.00 -9.63
N ASP A 399 22.52 12.70 -9.92
CA ASP A 399 23.12 11.69 -9.02
C ASP A 399 22.51 11.63 -7.60
N SER A 400 21.22 11.96 -7.50
CA SER A 400 20.47 11.90 -6.23
C SER A 400 20.56 10.53 -5.56
N LYS A 401 21.20 10.48 -4.39
CA LYS A 401 21.26 9.29 -3.52
C LYS A 401 19.88 8.87 -3.03
N GLN A 402 18.97 9.82 -2.83
CA GLN A 402 17.61 9.54 -2.42
C GLN A 402 16.84 8.81 -3.52
N PHE A 403 17.05 9.20 -4.79
CA PHE A 403 16.46 8.48 -5.92
C PHE A 403 17.01 7.06 -6.07
N ILE A 404 18.31 6.85 -5.85
CA ILE A 404 18.91 5.50 -5.90
C ILE A 404 18.28 4.60 -4.83
N LYS A 405 18.12 5.10 -3.59
CA LYS A 405 17.38 4.37 -2.54
C LYS A 405 15.95 4.06 -2.98
N TYR A 406 15.22 5.08 -3.45
CA TYR A 406 13.85 4.91 -3.95
C TYR A 406 13.75 3.84 -5.02
N TYR A 407 14.68 3.80 -5.97
CA TYR A 407 14.63 2.84 -7.06
C TYR A 407 14.98 1.41 -6.61
N ASN A 408 15.78 1.23 -5.56
CA ASN A 408 15.96 -0.08 -4.93
C ASN A 408 14.66 -0.54 -4.24
N TYR A 409 14.00 0.36 -3.50
CA TYR A 409 12.74 0.06 -2.81
C TYR A 409 11.56 -0.10 -3.76
N PHE A 410 11.59 0.51 -4.95
CA PHE A 410 10.59 0.30 -6.00
C PHE A 410 10.39 -1.18 -6.35
N PHE A 411 11.48 -1.97 -6.28
CA PHE A 411 11.49 -3.42 -6.47
C PHE A 411 11.54 -4.20 -5.14
N VAL A 412 11.21 -3.57 -4.01
CA VAL A 412 11.25 -4.17 -2.67
C VAL A 412 12.60 -4.84 -2.39
N SER A 413 13.68 -4.13 -2.74
CA SER A 413 15.06 -4.58 -2.57
C SER A 413 15.36 -5.95 -3.22
N TYR A 414 14.65 -6.30 -4.30
CA TYR A 414 14.86 -7.55 -5.04
C TYR A 414 16.30 -7.67 -5.57
N ASP A 415 16.82 -6.58 -6.16
CA ASP A 415 18.16 -6.53 -6.73
C ASP A 415 18.87 -5.24 -6.27
N SER A 416 19.85 -5.36 -5.38
CA SER A 416 20.64 -4.22 -4.89
C SER A 416 21.56 -3.60 -5.94
N SER A 417 21.77 -4.28 -7.07
CA SER A 417 22.61 -3.82 -8.18
C SER A 417 21.79 -3.15 -9.30
N VAL A 418 20.49 -2.95 -9.09
CA VAL A 418 19.62 -2.35 -10.10
C VAL A 418 20.05 -0.91 -10.41
N ILE A 419 20.12 -0.60 -11.71
CA ILE A 419 20.51 0.72 -12.19
C ILE A 419 19.35 1.30 -12.99
N CYS A 420 19.03 2.57 -12.72
CA CYS A 420 18.11 3.37 -13.51
C CYS A 420 18.93 4.38 -14.31
N ASP A 421 18.92 4.25 -15.64
CA ASP A 421 19.54 5.25 -16.50
C ASP A 421 18.75 6.58 -16.43
N LYS A 422 19.25 7.58 -17.14
CA LYS A 422 18.63 8.91 -17.15
C LYS A 422 17.17 8.87 -17.64
N THR A 423 16.84 7.97 -18.57
CA THR A 423 15.52 7.90 -19.22
C THR A 423 14.52 7.26 -18.29
N CYS A 424 14.91 6.12 -17.70
CA CYS A 424 14.21 5.49 -16.59
C CYS A 424 13.94 6.51 -15.46
N LYS A 425 14.95 7.30 -15.09
CA LYS A 425 14.81 8.31 -14.03
C LYS A 425 13.81 9.39 -14.43
N ALA A 426 13.85 9.88 -15.66
CA ALA A 426 12.88 10.86 -16.13
C ALA A 426 11.44 10.33 -16.07
N PHE A 427 11.20 9.07 -16.47
CA PHE A 427 9.87 8.46 -16.38
C PHE A 427 9.38 8.35 -14.93
N GLN A 428 10.25 7.89 -14.02
CA GLN A 428 9.93 7.80 -12.60
C GLN A 428 9.58 9.17 -12.00
N ILE A 429 10.45 10.18 -12.16
CA ILE A 429 10.22 11.51 -11.61
C ILE A 429 8.95 12.15 -12.17
N CYS A 430 8.75 12.06 -13.48
CA CYS A 430 7.58 12.68 -14.09
C CYS A 430 6.29 11.98 -13.66
N ALA A 431 6.27 10.65 -13.54
CA ALA A 431 5.11 9.91 -13.02
C ALA A 431 4.81 10.23 -11.55
N ILE A 432 5.83 10.40 -10.71
CA ILE A 432 5.66 10.76 -9.29
C ILE A 432 5.00 12.15 -9.14
N MET A 433 5.44 13.13 -9.94
CA MET A 433 5.08 14.54 -9.73
C MET A 433 3.91 15.03 -10.59
N ASN A 434 3.54 14.30 -11.64
CA ASN A 434 2.64 14.78 -12.68
C ASN A 434 1.65 13.69 -13.10
N LEU A 435 0.40 13.84 -12.67
CA LEU A 435 -0.64 12.80 -12.82
C LEU A 435 -1.63 13.09 -13.95
N ASP A 436 -1.60 14.29 -14.54
CA ASP A 436 -2.40 14.66 -15.71
C ASP A 436 -1.53 14.80 -16.96
N ASN A 437 -2.15 14.74 -18.13
CA ASN A 437 -1.47 14.76 -19.42
C ASN A 437 -0.55 15.97 -19.60
N ILE A 438 -1.06 17.17 -19.32
CA ILE A 438 -0.35 18.42 -19.61
C ILE A 438 0.92 18.46 -18.76
N SER A 439 0.79 18.24 -17.44
CA SER A 439 1.93 18.30 -16.52
C SER A 439 2.96 17.20 -16.79
N TYR A 440 2.52 15.98 -17.14
CA TYR A 440 3.44 14.87 -17.41
C TYR A 440 4.26 15.10 -18.68
N VAL A 441 3.59 15.51 -19.77
CA VAL A 441 4.25 15.81 -21.04
C VAL A 441 5.24 16.97 -20.90
N ASP A 442 4.85 18.02 -20.18
CA ASP A 442 5.73 19.18 -19.95
C ASP A 442 6.93 18.82 -19.07
N CYS A 443 6.76 17.96 -18.06
CA CYS A 443 7.88 17.44 -17.27
C CYS A 443 8.90 16.70 -18.14
N LEU A 444 8.44 15.80 -19.00
CA LEU A 444 9.34 15.06 -19.89
C LEU A 444 10.10 16.00 -20.83
N LYS A 445 9.42 16.96 -21.47
CA LYS A 445 10.07 17.97 -22.32
C LYS A 445 11.17 18.72 -21.58
N GLN A 446 10.89 19.17 -20.35
CA GLN A 446 11.86 19.92 -19.55
C GLN A 446 13.08 19.06 -19.18
N LEU A 447 12.89 17.80 -18.79
CA LEU A 447 13.99 16.90 -18.47
C LEU A 447 14.82 16.53 -19.70
N TYR A 448 14.19 16.33 -20.86
CA TYR A 448 14.90 16.08 -22.12
C TYR A 448 15.78 17.28 -22.52
N ILE A 449 15.23 18.51 -22.43
CA ILE A 449 15.98 19.74 -22.73
C ILE A 449 17.14 19.95 -21.74
N LYS A 450 16.90 19.76 -20.44
CA LYS A 450 17.89 20.05 -19.39
C LYS A 450 19.07 19.07 -19.39
N HIS A 451 18.89 17.86 -19.91
CA HIS A 451 19.90 16.80 -19.87
C HIS A 451 20.57 16.50 -21.22
N ASN A 452 20.35 17.34 -22.26
CA ASN A 452 20.90 17.20 -23.62
C ASN A 452 20.72 15.78 -24.17
N TYR A 453 19.46 15.35 -24.27
CA TYR A 453 19.12 14.12 -24.99
C TYR A 453 19.21 14.27 -26.51
#